data_AF-A0A8C1M3N2-F1
#
_entry.id   AF-A0A8C1M3N2-F1
#
_cell.length_a   1.000
_cell.length_b   1.000
_cell.length_c   1.000
_cell.angle_alpha   90.00
_cell.angle_beta   90.00
_cell.angle_gamma   90.00
#
_symmetry.space_group_name_H-M   'P 1'
#
loop_
_entity.id
_entity.type
_entity.pdbx_description
1 polymer ?
#
loop_
_entity_poly.entity_id
_entity_poly.type
_entity_poly.pdbx_seq_one_letter_code
_entity_poly.pdbx_strand_id
1 'polypeptide(L)'
;MAEGGAADVETQRGEIATLLKTPLRRADTWYLVDSRWFKQWKKYVGFDSWDKYQMGEQHVYPGPVDNSGLLTDGDVLGLKQHLIDELDYILLPADGWNKLLSWYGLSPGQEPIALSWLKHYLKVQSNLQNIQLITILCNNYLTNSVHKK
;
A
#
# COMPACT_ATOMS: atom_id res chain seq x y z
N MET A 1 24.91 20.22 5.79
CA MET A 1 24.61 19.17 6.78
C MET A 1 23.16 18.79 6.57
N ALA A 2 22.90 17.67 5.90
CA ALA A 2 21.53 17.23 5.63
C ALA A 2 21.19 16.15 6.64
N GLU A 3 20.53 16.53 7.74
CA GLU A 3 19.82 15.58 8.59
C GLU A 3 18.58 15.12 7.83
N GLY A 4 18.77 14.18 6.91
CA GLY A 4 17.68 13.52 6.17
C GLY A 4 17.00 12.46 7.02
N GLY A 5 16.57 12.82 8.23
CA GLY A 5 15.75 11.96 9.07
C GLY A 5 14.32 11.86 8.52
N ALA A 6 13.65 10.73 8.80
CA ALA A 6 12.20 10.63 8.57
C ALA A 6 11.47 11.80 9.24
N ALA A 7 10.36 12.26 8.63
CA ALA A 7 9.52 13.29 9.23
C ALA A 7 9.04 12.84 10.63
N ASP A 8 8.68 13.78 11.51
CA ASP A 8 8.12 13.41 12.80
C ASP A 8 6.82 12.59 12.62
N VAL A 9 6.55 11.73 13.60
CA VAL A 9 5.42 10.78 13.56
C VAL A 9 4.05 11.44 13.39
N GLU A 10 3.87 12.69 13.86
CA GLU A 10 2.61 13.42 13.68
C GLU A 10 2.44 13.91 12.24
N THR A 11 3.50 14.46 11.65
CA THR A 11 3.57 14.84 10.24
C THR A 11 3.32 13.63 9.35
N GLN A 12 4.01 12.51 9.59
CA GLN A 12 3.80 11.29 8.82
C GLN A 12 2.34 10.84 8.83
N ARG A 13 1.72 10.80 10.01
CA ARG A 13 0.31 10.44 10.16
C ARG A 13 -0.59 11.40 9.36
N GLY A 14 -0.38 12.70 9.48
CA GLY A 14 -1.20 13.72 8.82
C GLY A 14 -1.12 13.67 7.30
N GLU A 15 0.08 13.53 6.76
CA GLU A 15 0.31 13.43 5.31
C GLU A 15 -0.31 12.15 4.74
N ILE A 16 -0.04 10.99 5.34
CA ILE A 16 -0.59 9.72 4.85
C ILE A 16 -2.11 9.66 5.03
N ALA A 17 -2.67 10.18 6.13
CA ALA A 17 -4.12 10.24 6.33
C ALA A 17 -4.83 11.11 5.27
N THR A 18 -4.17 12.16 4.79
CA THR A 18 -4.68 12.99 3.69
C THR A 18 -4.62 12.22 2.38
N LEU A 19 -3.51 11.53 2.12
CA LEU A 19 -3.28 10.78 0.88
C LEU A 19 -4.20 9.56 0.74
N LEU A 20 -4.54 8.88 1.84
CA LEU A 20 -5.51 7.79 1.85
C LEU A 20 -6.94 8.23 1.50
N LYS A 21 -7.28 9.51 1.67
CA LYS A 21 -8.58 10.08 1.27
C LYS A 21 -8.62 10.49 -0.19
N THR A 22 -7.50 10.37 -0.91
CA THR A 22 -7.43 10.74 -2.32
C THR A 22 -8.35 9.81 -3.13
N PRO A 23 -9.28 10.35 -3.94
CA PRO A 23 -10.12 9.51 -4.77
C PRO A 23 -9.27 8.84 -5.86
N LEU A 24 -9.51 7.55 -6.11
CA LEU A 24 -8.90 6.79 -7.20
C LEU A 24 -9.32 7.36 -8.57
N ARG A 25 -8.40 7.99 -9.32
CA ARG A 25 -8.68 8.50 -10.67
C ARG A 25 -8.07 7.60 -11.76
N ARG A 26 -8.70 7.62 -12.94
CA ARG A 26 -8.23 6.94 -14.17
C ARG A 26 -7.03 7.69 -14.75
N ALA A 27 -5.85 7.50 -14.17
CA ALA A 27 -4.51 7.82 -14.70
C ALA A 27 -3.45 7.71 -13.60
N ASP A 28 -3.88 7.70 -12.33
CA ASP A 28 -2.96 7.74 -11.21
C ASP A 28 -2.28 6.38 -11.00
N THR A 29 -1.00 6.43 -10.64
CA THR A 29 -0.26 5.25 -10.21
C THR A 29 -0.45 5.08 -8.71
N TRP A 30 -0.89 3.88 -8.34
CA TRP A 30 -1.10 3.47 -6.96
C TRP A 30 -0.17 2.32 -6.64
N TYR A 31 0.28 2.25 -5.40
CA TYR A 31 1.21 1.23 -4.93
C TYR A 31 0.55 0.39 -3.85
N LEU A 32 0.84 -0.91 -3.87
CA LEU A 32 0.44 -1.83 -2.82
C LEU A 32 1.44 -1.76 -1.67
N VAL A 33 0.90 -1.72 -0.46
CA VAL A 33 1.65 -1.87 0.78
C VAL A 33 1.05 -3.03 1.56
N ASP A 34 1.87 -3.97 2.02
CA ASP A 34 1.42 -5.06 2.87
C ASP A 34 0.69 -4.54 4.12
N SER A 35 -0.47 -5.13 4.42
CA SER A 35 -1.31 -4.66 5.52
C SER A 35 -0.69 -4.90 6.89
N ARG A 36 0.19 -5.89 7.05
CA ARG A 36 0.89 -6.17 8.31
C ARG A 36 1.92 -5.09 8.58
N TRP A 37 2.72 -4.74 7.57
CA TRP A 37 3.65 -3.61 7.67
C TRP A 37 2.89 -2.32 7.98
N PHE A 38 1.80 -2.05 7.24
CA PHE A 38 1.01 -0.83 7.44
C PHE A 38 0.34 -0.78 8.82
N LYS A 39 -0.18 -1.90 9.34
CA LYS A 39 -0.72 -2.00 10.71
C LYS A 39 0.33 -1.69 11.76
N GLN A 40 1.56 -2.14 11.56
CA GLN A 40 2.67 -1.83 12.45
C GLN A 40 3.03 -0.35 12.39
N TRP A 41 3.12 0.23 11.19
CA TRP A 41 3.32 1.66 10.99
C TRP A 41 2.22 2.49 11.67
N LYS A 42 0.95 2.09 11.55
CA LYS A 42 -0.17 2.76 12.21
C LYS A 42 -0.05 2.78 13.74
N LYS A 43 0.51 1.74 14.36
CA LYS A 43 0.83 1.74 15.79
C LYS A 43 1.95 2.72 16.11
N TYR A 44 3.03 2.67 15.33
CA TYR A 44 4.19 3.56 15.49
C TYR A 44 3.83 5.04 15.43
N VAL A 45 2.96 5.43 14.48
CA VAL A 45 2.53 6.84 14.32
C VAL A 45 1.26 7.21 15.07
N GLY A 46 0.65 6.28 15.83
CA GLY A 46 -0.63 6.53 16.50
C GLY A 46 -1.75 6.92 15.54
N PHE A 47 -1.89 6.19 14.42
CA PHE A 47 -2.84 6.49 13.35
C PHE A 47 -4.30 6.28 13.78
N ASP A 48 -4.61 5.11 14.34
CA ASP A 48 -5.96 4.75 14.79
C ASP A 48 -6.17 4.97 16.31
N SER A 49 -5.09 5.12 17.08
CA SER A 49 -5.13 5.05 18.54
C SER A 49 -5.11 6.42 19.19
N TRP A 50 -5.86 6.56 20.28
CA TRP A 50 -5.68 7.64 21.26
C TRP A 50 -4.48 7.38 22.18
N ASP A 51 -4.03 6.12 22.25
CA ASP A 51 -2.91 5.67 23.06
C ASP A 51 -1.60 6.10 22.41
N LYS A 52 -1.20 7.34 22.73
CA LYS A 52 0.05 7.96 22.31
C LYS A 52 1.27 7.45 23.09
N TYR A 53 1.10 6.56 24.08
CA TYR A 53 2.21 6.18 24.95
C TYR A 53 3.31 5.43 24.19
N GLN A 54 2.93 4.61 23.20
CA GLN A 54 3.86 3.84 22.37
C GLN A 54 4.29 4.56 21.08
N MET A 55 3.80 5.79 20.85
CA MET A 55 4.06 6.53 19.63
C MET A 55 5.55 6.90 19.52
N GLY A 56 6.16 6.59 18.38
CA GLY A 56 7.58 6.85 18.15
C GLY A 56 8.54 5.88 18.87
N GLU A 57 8.04 4.91 19.62
CA GLU A 57 8.91 3.95 20.31
C GLU A 57 9.59 2.96 19.36
N GLN A 58 10.84 2.62 19.65
CA GLN A 58 11.65 1.70 18.83
C GLN A 58 11.05 0.29 18.76
N HIS A 59 10.39 -0.18 19.82
CA HIS A 59 9.82 -1.53 19.85
C HIS A 59 8.62 -1.71 18.91
N VAL A 60 7.97 -0.61 18.49
CA VAL A 60 6.91 -0.61 17.48
C VAL A 60 7.35 -0.07 16.13
N TYR A 61 8.63 0.26 15.96
CA TYR A 61 9.17 0.73 14.68
C TYR A 61 8.90 -0.31 13.57
N PRO A 62 8.28 0.09 12.45
CA PRO A 62 7.85 -0.87 11.43
C PRO A 62 9.01 -1.43 10.58
N GLY A 63 10.18 -0.80 10.62
CA GLY A 63 11.28 -1.16 9.73
C GLY A 63 11.04 -0.75 8.28
N PRO A 64 11.91 -1.18 7.35
CA PRO A 64 11.72 -0.97 5.92
C PRO A 64 10.40 -1.53 5.44
N VAL A 65 9.81 -0.90 4.42
CA VAL A 65 8.56 -1.38 3.81
C VAL A 65 8.77 -2.80 3.29
N ASP A 66 8.00 -3.75 3.83
CA ASP A 66 8.10 -5.16 3.47
C ASP A 66 6.81 -5.63 2.82
N ASN A 67 6.88 -5.92 1.52
CA ASN A 67 5.79 -6.47 0.71
C ASN A 67 5.93 -7.98 0.47
N SER A 68 6.84 -8.68 1.14
CA SER A 68 7.05 -10.13 0.97
C SER A 68 5.76 -10.93 1.21
N GLY A 69 4.90 -10.47 2.12
CA GLY A 69 3.59 -11.06 2.40
C GLY A 69 2.66 -11.12 1.18
N LEU A 70 2.86 -10.23 0.20
CA LEU A 70 2.08 -10.13 -1.03
C LEU A 70 2.69 -10.92 -2.20
N LEU A 71 3.96 -11.30 -2.12
CA LEU A 71 4.72 -11.94 -3.20
C LEU A 71 4.72 -13.47 -3.07
N THR A 72 4.74 -14.18 -4.19
CA THR A 72 4.88 -15.64 -4.24
C THR A 72 6.34 -16.05 -4.15
N ASP A 73 6.65 -17.08 -3.36
CA ASP A 73 7.97 -17.71 -3.33
C ASP A 73 8.34 -18.26 -4.72
N GLY A 74 9.27 -17.58 -5.41
CA GLY A 74 9.86 -18.07 -6.67
C GLY A 74 9.73 -17.14 -7.87
N ASP A 75 8.95 -16.06 -7.79
CA ASP A 75 8.82 -15.09 -8.87
C ASP A 75 8.98 -13.67 -8.32
N VAL A 76 10.00 -12.95 -8.81
CA VAL A 76 10.36 -11.59 -8.35
C VAL A 76 9.21 -10.59 -8.58
N LEU A 77 8.23 -10.96 -9.43
CA LEU A 77 7.07 -10.14 -9.79
C LEU A 77 5.72 -10.84 -9.55
N GLY A 78 5.73 -12.05 -9.00
CA GLY A 78 4.52 -12.85 -8.78
C GLY A 78 3.76 -12.36 -7.56
N LEU A 79 2.72 -11.56 -7.75
CA LEU A 79 1.76 -11.30 -6.67
C LEU A 79 0.94 -12.55 -6.38
N LYS A 80 0.69 -12.80 -5.09
CA LYS A 80 -0.24 -13.86 -4.65
C LYS A 80 -1.61 -13.61 -5.30
N GLN A 81 -2.28 -14.70 -5.66
CA GLN A 81 -3.65 -14.63 -6.14
C GLN A 81 -4.60 -14.39 -4.97
N HIS A 82 -5.78 -13.82 -5.25
CA HIS A 82 -6.86 -13.59 -4.28
C HIS A 82 -6.53 -12.60 -3.15
N LEU A 83 -5.60 -11.67 -3.34
CA LEU A 83 -5.35 -10.58 -2.40
C LEU A 83 -6.57 -9.65 -2.29
N ILE A 84 -6.95 -9.31 -1.05
CA ILE A 84 -8.11 -8.49 -0.73
C ILE A 84 -7.66 -7.12 -0.21
N ASP A 85 -8.29 -6.06 -0.73
CA ASP A 85 -8.08 -4.68 -0.25
C ASP A 85 -8.44 -4.53 1.23
N GLU A 86 -7.72 -3.67 1.93
CA GLU A 86 -7.82 -3.39 3.37
C GLU A 86 -7.51 -4.59 4.28
N LEU A 87 -7.51 -5.82 3.75
CA LEU A 87 -7.22 -7.05 4.47
C LEU A 87 -5.76 -7.48 4.29
N ASP A 88 -5.31 -7.65 3.05
CA ASP A 88 -3.97 -8.13 2.71
C ASP A 88 -3.04 -6.98 2.33
N TYR A 89 -3.55 -5.97 1.62
CA TYR A 89 -2.78 -4.79 1.22
C TYR A 89 -3.59 -3.51 1.43
N ILE A 90 -2.87 -2.39 1.41
CA ILE A 90 -3.41 -1.03 1.38
C ILE A 90 -2.94 -0.35 0.09
N LEU A 91 -3.79 0.49 -0.48
CA LEU A 91 -3.43 1.30 -1.64
C LEU A 91 -2.99 2.70 -1.23
N LEU A 92 -1.83 3.11 -1.74
CA LEU A 92 -1.36 4.48 -1.61
C LEU A 92 -1.13 5.12 -2.98
N PRO A 93 -1.47 6.41 -3.14
CA PRO A 93 -1.06 7.15 -4.33
C PRO A 93 0.47 7.27 -4.36
N ALA A 94 1.03 7.55 -5.54
CA ALA A 94 2.47 7.68 -5.74
C ALA A 94 3.15 8.59 -4.70
N ASP A 95 2.52 9.71 -4.34
CA ASP A 95 3.06 10.63 -3.32
C ASP A 95 3.18 9.97 -1.95
N GLY A 96 2.20 9.16 -1.55
CA GLY A 96 2.21 8.45 -0.27
C GLY A 96 3.27 7.36 -0.24
N TRP A 97 3.38 6.61 -1.32
CA TRP A 97 4.42 5.60 -1.48
C TRP A 97 5.83 6.19 -1.41
N ASN A 98 6.08 7.28 -2.14
CA ASN A 98 7.38 7.95 -2.17
C ASN A 98 7.78 8.49 -0.78
N LYS A 99 6.80 8.98 0.00
CA LYS A 99 7.02 9.39 1.39
C LYS A 99 7.42 8.23 2.29
N LEU A 100 6.70 7.11 2.24
CA LEU A 100 7.05 5.92 3.02
C LEU A 100 8.45 5.40 2.67
N LEU A 101 8.80 5.37 1.37
CA LEU A 101 10.15 5.00 0.94
C LEU A 101 11.21 5.97 1.43
N SER A 102 10.94 7.27 1.42
CA SER A 102 11.88 8.27 1.94
C SER A 102 12.09 8.16 3.44
N TRP A 103 11.09 7.69 4.20
CA TRP A 103 11.15 7.61 5.66
C TRP A 103 11.70 6.27 6.16
N TYR A 104 11.32 5.17 5.52
CA TYR A 104 11.59 3.82 6.01
C TYR A 104 12.46 2.99 5.05
N GLY A 105 12.54 3.38 3.78
CA GLY A 105 13.14 2.57 2.73
C GLY A 105 12.27 1.37 2.33
N LEU A 106 12.78 0.59 1.39
CA LEU A 106 12.18 -0.66 0.93
C LEU A 106 13.04 -1.83 1.41
N SER A 107 12.42 -2.96 1.75
CA SER A 107 13.15 -4.17 2.09
C SER A 107 14.09 -4.58 0.95
N PRO A 108 15.35 -4.96 1.26
CA PRO A 108 16.34 -5.31 0.25
C PRO A 108 15.85 -6.41 -0.70
N GLY A 109 16.03 -6.19 -2.00
CA GLY A 109 15.65 -7.16 -3.03
C GLY A 109 14.17 -7.12 -3.44
N GLN A 110 13.37 -6.19 -2.90
CA GLN A 110 12.01 -5.95 -3.37
C GLN A 110 11.93 -4.77 -4.32
N GLU A 111 10.90 -4.76 -5.16
CA GLU A 111 10.56 -3.66 -6.06
C GLU A 111 9.17 -3.07 -5.72
N PRO A 112 8.92 -1.78 -6.00
CA PRO A 112 7.60 -1.18 -5.82
C PRO A 112 6.50 -1.88 -6.64
N ILE A 113 5.40 -2.26 -5.99
CA ILE A 113 4.29 -2.97 -6.62
C ILE A 113 3.22 -1.97 -7.07
N ALA A 114 3.26 -1.54 -8.33
CA ALA A 114 2.34 -0.54 -8.87
C ALA A 114 1.09 -1.15 -9.54
N LEU A 115 -0.11 -0.69 -9.16
CA LEU A 115 -1.40 -1.07 -9.74
C LEU A 115 -1.58 -0.71 -11.22
N SER A 116 -0.87 0.32 -11.71
CA SER A 116 -0.82 0.64 -13.14
C SER A 116 -0.39 -0.58 -13.95
N TRP A 117 0.66 -1.26 -13.48
CA TRP A 117 1.15 -2.50 -14.07
C TRP A 117 0.18 -3.66 -13.90
N LEU A 118 -0.54 -3.75 -12.77
CA LEU A 118 -1.56 -4.77 -12.57
C LEU A 118 -2.75 -4.61 -13.51
N LYS A 119 -3.23 -3.39 -13.81
CA LYS A 119 -4.28 -3.17 -14.81
C LYS A 119 -3.81 -3.59 -16.21
N HIS A 120 -2.57 -3.28 -16.56
CA HIS A 120 -2.00 -3.68 -17.85
C HIS A 120 -1.80 -5.20 -17.94
N TYR A 121 -1.22 -5.80 -16.90
CA TYR A 121 -0.99 -7.24 -16.77
C TYR A 121 -2.31 -8.02 -16.77
N LEU A 122 -3.33 -7.58 -16.02
CA LEU A 122 -4.67 -8.16 -16.03
C LEU A 122 -5.38 -7.96 -17.37
N LYS A 123 -5.14 -6.85 -18.08
CA LYS A 123 -5.66 -6.65 -19.45
C LYS A 123 -5.01 -7.63 -20.43
N VAL A 124 -3.71 -7.86 -20.32
CA VAL A 124 -2.98 -8.84 -21.13
C VAL A 124 -3.43 -10.28 -20.83
N GLN A 125 -3.63 -10.61 -19.54
CA GLN A 125 -4.17 -11.90 -19.11
C GLN A 125 -5.66 -12.08 -19.45
N SER A 126 -6.46 -11.00 -19.50
CA SER A 126 -7.87 -11.07 -19.94
C SER A 126 -8.03 -11.47 -21.41
N ASN A 127 -6.99 -11.31 -22.23
CA ASN A 127 -6.95 -11.86 -23.59
C ASN A 127 -6.64 -13.37 -23.63
N LEU A 128 -6.22 -13.95 -22.50
CA LEU A 128 -5.95 -15.38 -22.31
C LEU A 128 -6.96 -15.96 -21.32
N GLN A 129 -8.14 -16.33 -21.86
CA GLN A 129 -9.05 -17.35 -21.32
C GLN A 129 -9.37 -17.27 -19.81
N ASN A 130 -10.06 -16.21 -19.34
CA ASN A 130 -11.12 -16.28 -18.30
C ASN A 130 -11.62 -14.88 -17.90
N ILE A 131 -12.40 -14.26 -18.80
CA ILE A 131 -12.87 -12.86 -18.72
C ILE A 131 -13.92 -12.62 -17.60
N GLN A 132 -14.56 -13.67 -17.09
CA GLN A 132 -15.69 -13.55 -16.14
C GLN A 132 -15.24 -13.12 -14.73
N LEU A 133 -14.14 -13.67 -14.20
CA LEU A 133 -13.70 -13.35 -12.82
C LEU A 133 -13.08 -11.94 -12.71
N ILE A 134 -12.27 -11.54 -13.69
CA ILE A 134 -11.54 -10.25 -13.68
C ILE A 134 -12.51 -9.07 -13.80
N THR A 135 -13.57 -9.22 -14.60
CA THR A 135 -14.61 -8.19 -14.75
C THR A 135 -15.38 -7.99 -13.45
N ILE A 136 -15.68 -9.07 -12.71
CA ILE A 136 -16.39 -8.99 -11.43
C ILE A 136 -15.52 -8.32 -10.37
N LEU A 137 -14.23 -8.62 -10.32
CA LEU A 137 -13.30 -7.97 -9.37
C LEU A 137 -13.13 -6.48 -9.68
N CYS A 138 -12.96 -6.10 -10.94
CA CYS A 138 -12.86 -4.69 -11.33
C CYS A 138 -14.16 -3.92 -11.09
N ASN A 139 -15.32 -4.52 -11.39
CA ASN A 139 -16.61 -3.88 -11.17
C ASN A 139 -16.94 -3.77 -9.68
N ASN A 140 -16.70 -4.80 -8.86
CA ASN A 140 -16.94 -4.72 -7.41
C ASN A 140 -16.02 -3.70 -6.73
N TYR A 141 -14.78 -3.53 -7.19
CA TYR A 141 -13.89 -2.50 -6.65
C TYR A 141 -14.36 -1.09 -7.02
N LEU A 142 -14.82 -0.89 -8.26
CA LEU A 142 -15.30 0.41 -8.74
C LEU A 142 -16.68 0.79 -8.19
N THR A 143 -17.56 -0.18 -7.91
CA THR A 143 -18.90 0.09 -7.36
C THR A 143 -18.87 0.32 -5.85
N ASN A 144 -18.00 -0.36 -5.10
CA ASN A 144 -17.90 -0.17 -3.65
C ASN A 144 -17.23 1.17 -3.25
N SER A 145 -16.45 1.80 -4.13
CA SER A 145 -15.93 3.16 -3.90
C SER A 145 -16.98 4.28 -4.06
N VAL A 146 -18.21 3.98 -4.51
CA VAL A 146 -19.28 4.97 -4.72
C VAL A 146 -20.30 4.97 -3.56
N HIS A 147 -20.26 4.00 -2.64
CA HIS A 147 -21.30 3.82 -1.61
C HIS A 147 -20.90 3.96 -0.15
N LYS A 148 -19.66 4.34 0.20
CA LYS A 148 -19.38 4.86 1.55
C LYS A 148 -19.65 6.38 1.60
N LYS A 149 -20.93 6.74 1.70
CA LYS A 149 -21.41 8.03 2.24
C LYS A 149 -21.68 7.88 3.73
#